data_AF-A0A2V7GCK4-F1
#
_entry.id   AF-A0A2V7GCK4-F1
#
_cell.length_a   1.000
_cell.length_b   1.000
_cell.length_c   1.000
_cell.angle_alpha   90.00
_cell.angle_beta   90.00
_cell.angle_gamma   90.00
#
_symmetry.space_group_name_H-M   'P 1'
#
loop_
_entity.id
_entity.type
_entity.pdbx_description
1 polymer ?
#
loop_
_entity_poly.entity_id
_entity_poly.type
_entity_poly.pdbx_seq_one_letter_code
_entity_poly.pdbx_strand_id
1 'polypeptide(L)'
;NFIRPLSAAEVDRLRQNVQSVTCSSCGAPVDLNVGSVCPYCRAPLSMLDAKQVDTVVQELKREESRREEANRGPVDPALYVRLAHDKMRAEDSFARLGDIPFSAEFSGGGGLVEAGVAALVALLKAAGGR
;
A
#
# COMPACT_ATOMS: atom_id res chain seq x y z
N ASN A 1 13.11 20.72 1.65
CA ASN A 1 12.76 20.51 3.08
C ASN A 1 11.76 21.60 3.44
N PHE A 2 10.48 21.27 3.45
CA PHE A 2 9.39 22.25 3.53
C PHE A 2 9.02 22.66 4.96
N ILE A 3 9.68 22.10 5.98
CA ILE A 3 9.56 22.55 7.37
C ILE A 3 10.85 23.31 7.70
N ARG A 4 10.72 24.55 8.14
CA ARG A 4 11.87 25.36 8.54
C ARG A 4 11.58 26.19 9.79
N PRO A 5 12.60 26.49 10.61
CA PRO A 5 12.44 27.47 11.67
C PRO A 5 12.05 28.83 11.10
N LEU A 6 11.23 29.58 11.83
CA LEU A 6 10.92 30.96 11.47
C LEU A 6 12.16 31.84 11.65
N SER A 7 12.38 32.75 10.71
CA SER A 7 13.37 33.84 10.88
C SER A 7 12.87 34.87 11.89
N ALA A 8 13.79 35.65 12.47
CA ALA A 8 13.43 36.70 13.44
C ALA A 8 12.38 37.69 12.89
N ALA A 9 12.55 38.13 11.64
CA ALA A 9 11.60 39.04 10.99
C ALA A 9 10.21 38.41 10.79
N GLU A 10 10.13 37.11 10.53
CA GLU A 10 8.85 36.39 10.41
C GLU A 10 8.17 36.25 11.77
N VAL A 11 8.93 35.97 12.83
CA VAL A 11 8.41 35.95 14.21
C VAL A 11 7.86 37.32 14.60
N ASP A 12 8.56 38.40 14.27
CA ASP A 12 8.12 39.77 14.58
C ASP A 12 6.84 40.15 13.84
N ARG A 13 6.70 39.77 12.56
CA ARG A 13 5.43 39.92 11.84
C ARG A 13 4.32 39.08 12.45
N LEU A 14 4.61 37.88 12.92
CA LEU A 14 3.63 37.02 13.58
C LEU A 14 3.10 37.68 14.87
N ARG A 15 4.01 38.24 15.68
CA ARG A 15 3.70 38.93 16.94
C ARG A 15 2.74 40.11 16.77
N GLN A 16 2.78 40.79 15.62
CA GLN A 16 1.86 41.89 15.32
C GLN A 16 0.41 41.44 15.16
N ASN A 17 0.18 40.17 14.83
CA ASN A 17 -1.13 39.64 14.46
C ASN A 17 -1.65 38.61 15.46
N VAL A 18 -0.77 37.88 16.13
CA VAL A 18 -1.12 36.75 17.00
C VAL A 18 -0.23 36.76 18.23
N GLN A 19 -0.83 36.52 19.40
CA GLN A 19 -0.10 36.52 20.68
C GLN A 19 0.43 35.13 21.05
N SER A 20 -0.34 34.08 20.78
CA SER A 20 0.04 32.70 21.07
C SER A 20 -0.19 31.77 19.88
N VAL A 21 0.70 30.80 19.71
CA VAL A 21 0.61 29.78 18.65
C VAL A 21 0.79 28.40 19.24
N THR A 22 0.19 27.41 18.60
CA THR A 22 0.34 26.01 18.99
C THR A 22 1.66 25.45 18.47
N CYS A 23 2.44 24.80 19.33
CA CYS A 23 3.66 24.10 18.93
C CYS A 23 3.31 22.91 18.01
N SER A 24 3.86 22.87 16.81
CA SER A 24 3.66 21.77 15.85
C SER A 24 4.27 20.42 16.29
N SER A 25 5.18 20.42 17.27
CA SER A 25 5.84 19.21 17.76
C SER A 25 5.14 18.56 18.96
N CYS A 26 4.61 19.33 19.89
CA CYS A 26 3.99 18.81 21.12
C CYS A 26 2.55 19.28 21.38
N GLY A 27 2.02 20.19 20.56
CA GLY A 27 0.67 20.72 20.70
C GLY A 27 0.49 21.75 21.83
N ALA A 28 1.54 22.04 22.61
CA ALA A 28 1.44 23.01 23.70
C ALA A 28 1.39 24.46 23.18
N PRO A 29 0.67 25.39 23.86
CA PRO A 29 0.63 26.79 23.49
C PRO A 29 1.98 27.46 23.75
N VAL A 30 2.40 28.32 22.84
CA VAL A 30 3.63 29.12 22.91
C VAL A 30 3.25 30.59 22.84
N ASP A 31 3.59 31.35 23.88
CA ASP A 31 3.45 32.81 23.89
C ASP A 31 4.62 33.44 23.13
N LEU A 32 4.30 34.16 22.05
CA LEU A 32 5.28 34.78 21.18
C LEU A 32 5.99 35.97 21.84
N ASN A 33 5.42 36.56 22.90
CA ASN A 33 6.04 37.68 23.62
C ASN A 33 7.23 37.22 24.46
N VAL A 34 7.19 35.98 24.96
CA VAL A 34 8.26 35.41 25.79
C VAL A 34 9.40 34.88 24.91
N GLY A 35 9.08 34.30 23.76
CA GLY A 35 10.11 33.80 22.84
C GLY A 35 9.53 33.04 21.64
N SER A 36 10.43 32.54 20.80
CA SER A 36 10.12 31.74 19.61
C SER A 36 10.47 30.25 19.76
N VAL A 37 10.71 29.81 21.00
CA VAL A 37 11.00 28.43 21.37
C VAL A 37 9.91 27.94 22.30
N CYS A 38 9.40 26.73 22.07
CA CYS A 38 8.38 26.15 22.93
C CYS A 38 8.94 25.89 24.35
N PRO A 39 8.29 26.35 25.43
CA PRO A 39 8.79 26.13 26.78
C PRO A 39 8.67 24.66 27.24
N TYR A 40 7.83 23.87 26.59
CA TYR A 40 7.56 22.47 26.97
C TYR A 40 8.55 21.49 26.34
N CYS A 41 8.58 21.40 25.01
CA CYS A 41 9.45 20.47 24.29
C CYS A 41 10.76 21.10 23.81
N ARG A 42 10.95 22.42 24.00
CA ARG A 42 12.15 23.17 23.59
C ARG A 42 12.40 23.18 22.08
N ALA A 43 11.42 22.76 21.28
CA ALA A 43 11.48 22.87 19.83
C ALA A 43 11.35 24.33 19.39
N PRO A 44 12.14 24.78 18.39
CA PRO A 44 11.95 26.09 17.77
C PRO A 44 10.62 26.11 17.01
N LEU A 45 9.94 27.26 16.99
CA LEU A 45 8.77 27.44 16.15
C LEU A 45 9.15 27.23 14.68
N SER A 46 8.44 26.29 14.06
CA SER A 46 8.69 25.86 12.69
C SER A 46 7.46 26.10 11.83
N MET A 47 7.68 26.56 10.61
CA MET A 47 6.64 26.89 9.64
C MET A 47 6.73 25.93 8.44
N LEU A 48 5.55 25.56 7.94
CA LEU A 48 5.41 24.93 6.63
C LEU A 48 5.57 26.01 5.56
N ASP A 49 6.63 25.90 4.77
CA ASP A 49 6.89 26.80 3.65
C ASP A 49 6.00 26.42 2.47
N ALA A 50 4.92 27.17 2.26
CA ALA A 50 3.92 26.88 1.23
C ALA A 50 4.51 26.74 -0.18
N LYS A 51 5.57 27.50 -0.51
CA LYS A 51 6.22 27.40 -1.82
C LYS A 51 6.97 26.07 -1.97
N GLN A 52 7.66 25.65 -0.91
CA GLN A 52 8.33 24.35 -0.93
C GLN A 52 7.36 23.18 -0.91
N VAL A 53 6.23 23.30 -0.19
CA VAL A 53 5.16 22.29 -0.24
C VAL A 53 4.62 22.15 -1.66
N ASP A 54 4.29 23.26 -2.33
CA ASP A 54 3.81 23.21 -3.72
C ASP A 54 4.84 22.55 -4.65
N THR A 55 6.11 22.92 -4.50
CA THR A 55 7.20 22.31 -5.29
C THR A 55 7.23 20.78 -5.13
N VAL A 56 7.18 20.29 -3.90
CA VAL A 56 7.20 18.85 -3.60
C VAL A 56 5.95 18.14 -4.13
N VAL A 57 4.78 18.77 -4.01
CA VAL A 57 3.52 18.22 -4.54
C VAL A 57 3.57 18.13 -6.07
N GLN A 58 4.11 19.15 -6.75
CA GLN A 58 4.26 19.15 -8.20
C GLN A 58 5.25 18.09 -8.67
N GLU A 59 6.36 17.91 -7.95
CA GLU A 59 7.33 16.85 -8.23
C GLU A 59 6.70 15.46 -8.06
N LEU A 60 5.97 15.24 -6.96
CA LEU A 60 5.27 13.98 -6.72
C LEU A 60 4.25 13.68 -7.83
N LYS A 61 3.46 14.67 -8.23
CA LYS A 61 2.50 14.52 -9.35
C LYS A 61 3.20 14.13 -10.64
N ARG A 62 4.35 14.73 -10.96
CA ARG A 62 5.13 14.39 -12.16
C ARG A 62 5.65 12.95 -12.11
N GLU A 63 6.14 12.51 -10.97
CA GLU A 63 6.59 11.13 -10.78
C GLU A 63 5.43 10.14 -10.88
N GLU A 64 4.27 10.45 -10.32
CA GLU A 64 3.07 9.62 -10.49
C GLU A 64 2.63 9.55 -11.95
N SER A 65 2.56 10.68 -12.66
CA SER A 65 2.25 10.67 -14.10
C SER A 65 3.26 9.84 -14.89
N ARG A 66 4.56 9.91 -14.56
CA ARG A 66 5.59 9.08 -15.21
C ARG A 66 5.39 7.58 -14.91
N ARG A 67 5.04 7.23 -13.68
CA ARG A 67 4.72 5.85 -13.28
C ARG A 67 3.48 5.33 -13.98
N GLU A 68 2.44 6.17 -14.08
CA GLU A 68 1.21 5.85 -14.80
C GLU A 68 1.48 5.65 -16.28
N GLU A 69 2.25 6.52 -16.93
CA GLU A 69 2.63 6.41 -18.35
C GLU A 69 3.43 5.11 -18.60
N ALA A 70 4.39 4.81 -17.72
CA ALA A 70 5.17 3.58 -17.79
C ALA A 70 4.31 2.32 -17.56
N ASN A 71 3.32 2.39 -16.66
CA ASN A 71 2.39 1.29 -16.39
C ASN A 71 1.33 1.14 -17.51
N ARG A 72 0.98 2.24 -18.17
CA ARG A 72 0.10 2.28 -19.35
C ARG A 72 0.82 1.80 -20.62
N GLY A 73 1.90 1.03 -20.49
CA GLY A 73 2.56 0.36 -21.62
C GLY A 73 1.54 -0.30 -22.56
N PRO A 74 1.93 -0.57 -23.82
CA PRO A 74 1.00 -0.97 -24.87
C PRO A 74 0.13 -2.14 -24.42
N VAL A 75 -1.16 -1.85 -24.19
CA VAL A 75 -2.15 -2.86 -23.83
C VAL A 75 -2.46 -3.63 -25.09
N ASP A 76 -2.00 -4.87 -25.17
CA ASP A 76 -2.32 -5.76 -26.29
C ASP A 76 -3.85 -5.92 -26.39
N PRO A 77 -4.50 -5.53 -27.50
CA PRO A 77 -5.95 -5.66 -27.67
C PRO A 77 -6.46 -7.10 -27.50
N ALA A 78 -5.63 -8.11 -27.78
CA ALA A 78 -5.96 -9.52 -27.59
C ALA A 78 -5.84 -9.99 -26.12
N LEU A 79 -5.34 -9.15 -25.21
CA LEU A 79 -5.16 -9.50 -23.80
C LEU A 79 -6.45 -9.98 -23.14
N TYR A 80 -7.57 -9.29 -23.39
CA TYR A 80 -8.87 -9.65 -22.83
C TYR A 80 -9.33 -11.05 -23.27
N VAL A 81 -9.12 -11.40 -24.55
CA VAL A 81 -9.47 -12.71 -25.09
C VAL A 81 -8.61 -13.80 -24.45
N ARG A 82 -7.31 -13.55 -24.29
CA ARG A 82 -6.39 -14.50 -23.64
C ARG A 82 -6.74 -14.71 -22.16
N LEU A 83 -7.00 -13.63 -21.41
CA LEU A 83 -7.42 -13.72 -20.00
C LEU A 83 -8.73 -14.49 -19.83
N ALA A 84 -9.70 -14.29 -20.73
CA ALA A 84 -10.95 -15.04 -20.71
C ALA A 84 -10.72 -16.54 -20.96
N HIS A 85 -9.87 -16.88 -21.93
CA HIS A 85 -9.51 -18.27 -22.22
C HIS A 85 -8.73 -18.92 -21.06
N ASP A 86 -7.80 -18.19 -20.44
CA ASP A 86 -7.03 -18.66 -19.28
C ASP A 86 -7.94 -18.91 -18.07
N LYS A 87 -8.93 -18.04 -17.82
CA LYS A 87 -9.95 -18.23 -16.79
C LYS A 87 -10.76 -19.52 -17.04
N MET A 88 -11.27 -19.70 -18.26
CA MET A 88 -12.02 -20.92 -18.61
C MET A 88 -11.16 -22.18 -18.42
N ARG A 89 -9.88 -22.13 -18.81
CA ARG A 89 -8.94 -23.25 -18.62
C ARG A 89 -8.68 -23.56 -17.15
N ALA A 90 -8.54 -22.53 -16.32
CA ALA A 90 -8.40 -22.70 -14.88
C ALA A 90 -9.67 -23.33 -14.29
N GLU A 91 -10.85 -22.82 -14.65
CA GLU A 91 -12.14 -23.34 -14.19
C GLU A 91 -12.38 -24.80 -14.60
N ASP A 92 -12.08 -25.18 -15.84
CA ASP A 92 -12.14 -26.58 -16.29
C ASP A 92 -11.13 -27.47 -15.53
N SER A 93 -9.92 -26.97 -15.28
CA SER A 93 -8.92 -27.69 -14.49
C SER A 93 -9.42 -27.95 -13.07
N PHE A 94 -10.06 -26.96 -12.44
CA PHE A 94 -10.66 -27.10 -11.11
C PHE A 94 -11.90 -27.99 -11.11
N ALA A 95 -12.76 -27.91 -12.14
CA ALA A 95 -13.93 -28.77 -12.26
C ALA A 95 -13.55 -30.26 -12.40
N ARG A 96 -12.51 -30.57 -13.19
CA ARG A 96 -11.96 -31.94 -13.30
C ARG A 96 -11.36 -32.44 -11.98
N LEU A 97 -10.81 -31.54 -11.18
CA LEU A 97 -10.38 -31.85 -9.81
C LEU A 97 -11.55 -31.94 -8.81
N GLY A 98 -12.73 -31.44 -9.15
CA GLY A 98 -13.96 -31.67 -8.38
C GLY A 98 -14.63 -33.02 -8.71
N ASP A 99 -14.44 -33.52 -9.93
CA ASP A 99 -14.97 -34.79 -10.42
C ASP A 99 -14.10 -36.02 -10.08
N ILE A 100 -12.89 -35.82 -9.53
CA ILE A 100 -12.21 -36.91 -8.83
C ILE A 100 -13.10 -37.30 -7.63
N PRO A 101 -13.35 -38.59 -7.40
CA PRO A 101 -14.27 -39.09 -6.38
C PRO A 101 -13.70 -38.93 -4.96
N PHE A 102 -13.13 -37.78 -4.64
CA PHE A 102 -12.69 -37.40 -3.30
C PHE A 102 -13.88 -37.05 -2.38
N SER A 103 -15.10 -36.94 -2.93
CA SER A 103 -16.33 -37.04 -2.15
C SER A 103 -16.65 -38.48 -1.71
N ALA A 104 -15.92 -39.49 -2.21
CA ALA A 104 -15.86 -40.80 -1.56
C ALA A 104 -14.94 -40.71 -0.33
N GLU A 105 -15.57 -40.65 0.84
CA GLU A 105 -15.01 -41.00 2.16
C GLU A 105 -14.17 -39.96 2.91
N PHE A 106 -14.46 -38.67 2.82
CA PHE A 106 -14.03 -37.72 3.88
C PHE A 106 -14.89 -37.79 5.18
N SER A 107 -15.77 -38.78 5.30
CA SER A 107 -16.60 -39.02 6.49
C SER A 107 -16.13 -40.18 7.37
N GLY A 108 -14.90 -40.67 7.22
CA GLY A 108 -14.39 -41.82 7.99
C GLY A 108 -12.96 -41.69 8.48
N GLY A 109 -12.67 -40.77 9.40
CA GLY A 109 -11.53 -40.86 10.34
C GLY A 109 -10.08 -40.71 9.83
N GLY A 110 -9.80 -40.74 8.53
CA GLY A 110 -8.45 -40.59 7.96
C GLY A 110 -8.11 -39.15 7.55
N GLY A 111 -6.91 -38.67 7.87
CA GLY A 111 -6.49 -37.27 7.63
C GLY A 111 -6.13 -36.94 6.17
N LEU A 112 -5.95 -35.64 5.87
CA LEU A 112 -5.64 -35.13 4.51
C LEU A 112 -4.42 -35.80 3.86
N VAL A 113 -3.40 -36.15 4.65
CA VAL A 113 -2.16 -36.77 4.16
C VAL A 113 -2.44 -38.17 3.63
N GLU A 114 -3.26 -38.94 4.33
CA GLU A 114 -3.62 -40.31 3.96
C GLU A 114 -4.45 -40.32 2.68
N ALA A 115 -5.39 -39.38 2.57
CA ALA A 115 -6.19 -39.20 1.37
C ALA A 115 -5.33 -38.75 0.17
N GLY A 116 -4.34 -37.88 0.40
CA GLY A 116 -3.38 -37.45 -0.64
C GLY A 116 -2.47 -38.59 -1.14
N VAL A 117 -1.98 -39.44 -0.25
CA VAL A 117 -1.17 -40.62 -0.62
C VAL A 117 -2.02 -41.63 -1.39
N ALA A 118 -3.26 -41.88 -0.98
CA ALA A 118 -4.16 -42.80 -1.68
C ALA A 118 -4.45 -42.36 -3.12
N ALA A 119 -4.71 -41.07 -3.33
CA ALA A 119 -4.92 -40.49 -4.66
C ALA A 119 -3.68 -40.66 -5.56
N LEU A 120 -2.48 -40.46 -5.03
CA LEU A 120 -1.22 -40.61 -5.77
C LEU A 120 -0.98 -42.06 -6.19
N VAL A 121 -1.28 -43.02 -5.30
CA VAL A 121 -1.16 -44.46 -5.58
C VAL A 121 -2.15 -44.89 -6.66
N ALA A 122 -3.39 -44.40 -6.64
CA ALA A 122 -4.39 -44.70 -7.68
C ALA A 122 -3.95 -44.21 -9.07
N LEU A 123 -3.38 -43.01 -9.14
CA LEU A 123 -2.80 -42.44 -10.36
C LEU A 123 -1.66 -43.29 -10.92
N LEU A 124 -0.76 -43.77 -10.07
CA LEU A 124 0.35 -44.64 -10.49
C LEU A 124 -0.15 -46.00 -10.98
N LYS A 125 -1.21 -46.55 -10.37
CA LYS A 125 -1.81 -47.83 -10.77
C LYS A 125 -2.53 -47.72 -12.13
N ALA A 126 -3.21 -46.61 -12.38
CA ALA A 126 -3.81 -46.30 -13.68
C ALA A 126 -2.75 -46.09 -14.79
N ALA A 127 -1.57 -45.58 -14.42
CA ALA A 127 -0.45 -45.40 -15.35
C ALA A 127 0.33 -46.70 -15.63
N GLY A 128 0.37 -47.64 -14.68
CA GLY A 128 1.14 -48.89 -14.76
C GLY A 128 0.37 -50.12 -15.27
N GLY A 129 -0.91 -50.00 -15.61
CA GLY A 129 -1.76 -51.10 -16.12
C GLY A 129 -1.79 -51.25 -17.65
N ARG A 130 -0.64 -51.16 -18.32
CA ARG A 130 -0.46 -51.53 -19.73
C ARG A 130 0.65 -52.56 -19.86
#